data_AF-A0A954YCU4-F1
#
_entry.id   AF-A0A954YCU4-F1
#
_cell.length_a   1.000
_cell.length_b   1.000
_cell.length_c   1.000
_cell.angle_alpha   90.00
_cell.angle_beta   90.00
_cell.angle_gamma   90.00
#
_symmetry.space_group_name_H-M   'P 1'
#
loop_
_entity.id
_entity.type
_entity.pdbx_description
1 polymer ?
#
loop_
_entity_poly.entity_id
_entity_poly.type
_entity_poly.pdbx_seq_one_letter_code
_entity_poly.pdbx_strand_id
1 'polypeptide(L)'
;MGIGRPITTKINANQGASPVSSDTREELDKLRHAIAYGADTVMDLSTGGNLDECRQAIIDNSLVPVGTVPIYSMIIGKKIEDLTYDDILRTVEAQAQQGVDYFTIHAGVLREHLSLIRPRITGLVSRGGSLLAKWMIHHNKQNPMYDLFDEISAIMRQYDVTYSLGDGVRPGCLADASDPAQLAELTVLGELVHRAREAGVQVMVEGPGHVPLNEIAWNMEIQRKVCDDAPFYVLGPLVTDVFPGYDHITSAIGATEAARAGAAMLCYVTPKEHVGLPKADDVKAGCIAYKIAAHAGDIARGVPGARQWDDDLSKARAALNWPKHFELAFDGDTARALHDEDLDVDTDFCAMCGHDWCSMRISKEILDWSSGKADGYTPDKPAAKSPGLSEGGKKLLEARKRGEKLGCHSDIEEDAETARAIQQGLGHRAKATHSA
;
A
#
# COMPACT_ATOMS: atom_id res chain seq x y z
N MET A 1 10.35 -2.00 4.32
CA MET A 1 9.01 -1.39 4.38
C MET A 1 8.21 -2.05 5.51
N GLY A 2 7.02 -1.58 5.88
CA GLY A 2 6.17 -2.25 6.88
C GLY A 2 4.75 -2.47 6.36
N ILE A 3 4.13 -3.59 6.73
CA ILE A 3 2.75 -3.96 6.38
C ILE A 3 1.94 -4.12 7.66
N GLY A 4 0.94 -3.26 7.86
CA GLY A 4 0.07 -3.35 9.03
C GLY A 4 -0.97 -2.25 9.09
N ARG A 5 -2.07 -2.53 9.80
CA ARG A 5 -3.20 -1.61 9.99
C ARG A 5 -2.87 -0.28 10.71
N PRO A 6 -1.82 -0.14 11.54
CA PRO A 6 -1.49 1.16 12.15
C PRO A 6 -0.78 2.16 11.22
N ILE A 7 -0.28 1.72 10.07
CA ILE A 7 0.52 2.53 9.14
C ILE A 7 -0.19 2.68 7.79
N THR A 8 0.45 3.35 6.83
CA THR A 8 -0.11 3.55 5.48
C THR A 8 -0.45 2.22 4.81
N THR A 9 -1.57 2.15 4.12
CA THR A 9 -1.96 0.98 3.35
C THR A 9 -1.01 0.79 2.17
N LYS A 10 -0.58 -0.46 1.94
CA LYS A 10 0.36 -0.83 0.89
C LYS A 10 -0.37 -1.40 -0.33
N ILE A 11 0.26 -1.39 -1.48
CA ILE A 11 -0.28 -2.07 -2.68
C ILE A 11 0.71 -3.12 -3.20
N ASN A 12 0.17 -4.21 -3.74
CA ASN A 12 0.94 -5.23 -4.44
C ASN A 12 0.61 -5.23 -5.94
N ALA A 13 1.61 -5.41 -6.79
CA ALA A 13 1.43 -5.67 -8.21
C ALA A 13 1.77 -7.13 -8.56
N ASN A 14 0.78 -7.87 -9.08
CA ASN A 14 1.02 -9.21 -9.64
C ASN A 14 1.55 -9.11 -11.06
N GLN A 15 2.61 -9.85 -11.33
CA GLN A 15 3.19 -10.06 -12.66
C GLN A 15 3.44 -11.56 -12.88
N GLY A 16 3.87 -11.93 -14.09
CA GLY A 16 4.21 -13.31 -14.37
C GLY A 16 4.04 -13.71 -15.83
N ALA A 17 5.04 -14.45 -16.33
CA ALA A 17 5.02 -15.06 -17.65
C ALA A 17 4.08 -16.27 -17.67
N SER A 18 3.46 -16.54 -18.81
CA SER A 18 2.62 -17.72 -19.02
C SER A 18 3.17 -18.58 -20.15
N PRO A 19 2.74 -19.84 -20.30
CA PRO A 19 3.16 -20.68 -21.43
C PRO A 19 2.84 -20.09 -22.81
N VAL A 20 1.97 -19.09 -22.88
CA VAL A 20 1.47 -18.49 -24.13
C VAL A 20 1.97 -17.07 -24.39
N SER A 21 2.59 -16.41 -23.40
CA SER A 21 2.94 -14.98 -23.48
C SER A 21 3.89 -14.55 -22.35
N SER A 22 4.73 -13.56 -22.65
CA SER A 22 5.83 -12.99 -21.87
C SER A 22 7.09 -13.83 -21.71
N ASP A 23 8.21 -13.12 -21.78
CA ASP A 23 9.55 -13.59 -21.46
C ASP A 23 10.12 -12.79 -20.27
N THR A 24 11.31 -13.17 -19.80
CA THR A 24 11.97 -12.51 -18.67
C THR A 24 12.18 -11.01 -18.89
N ARG A 25 12.41 -10.56 -20.13
CA ARG A 25 12.61 -9.13 -20.41
C ARG A 25 11.31 -8.36 -20.23
N GLU A 26 10.20 -8.90 -20.72
CA GLU A 26 8.89 -8.29 -20.52
C GLU A 26 8.49 -8.24 -19.04
N GLU A 27 8.79 -9.30 -18.26
CA GLU A 27 8.53 -9.30 -16.82
C GLU A 27 9.39 -8.27 -16.07
N LEU A 28 10.64 -8.07 -16.47
CA LEU A 28 11.49 -7.01 -15.91
C LEU A 28 10.99 -5.60 -16.28
N ASP A 29 10.36 -5.43 -17.45
CA ASP A 29 9.74 -4.16 -17.82
C ASP A 29 8.49 -3.89 -16.99
N LYS A 30 7.64 -4.90 -16.78
CA LYS A 30 6.49 -4.81 -15.86
C LYS A 30 6.92 -4.50 -14.43
N LEU A 31 8.00 -5.11 -13.94
CA LEU A 31 8.58 -4.82 -12.63
C LEU A 31 8.95 -3.34 -12.49
N ARG A 32 9.67 -2.80 -13.48
CA ARG A 32 10.06 -1.38 -13.48
C ARG A 32 8.86 -0.45 -13.49
N HIS A 33 7.83 -0.78 -14.29
CA HIS A 33 6.58 -0.02 -14.32
C HIS A 33 5.84 -0.09 -12.98
N ALA A 34 5.71 -1.28 -12.40
CA ALA A 34 5.06 -1.46 -11.09
C ALA A 34 5.73 -0.59 -10.01
N ILE A 35 7.06 -0.66 -9.91
CA ILE A 35 7.84 0.15 -8.95
C ILE A 35 7.68 1.64 -9.25
N ALA A 36 7.80 2.07 -10.51
CA ALA A 36 7.69 3.47 -10.91
C ALA A 36 6.31 4.07 -10.56
N TYR A 37 5.24 3.27 -10.63
CA TYR A 37 3.87 3.68 -10.33
C TYR A 37 3.40 3.24 -8.94
N GLY A 38 4.34 3.00 -8.03
CA GLY A 38 4.08 3.00 -6.58
C GLY A 38 3.76 1.64 -5.95
N ALA A 39 3.98 0.53 -6.67
CA ALA A 39 3.89 -0.80 -6.07
C ALA A 39 4.81 -0.90 -4.85
N ASP A 40 4.25 -1.27 -3.69
CA ASP A 40 5.00 -1.42 -2.44
C ASP A 40 5.59 -2.82 -2.28
N THR A 41 5.02 -3.80 -3.00
CA THR A 41 5.48 -5.19 -3.17
C THR A 41 5.12 -5.66 -4.59
N VAL A 42 5.77 -6.72 -5.06
CA VAL A 42 5.42 -7.40 -6.31
C VAL A 42 5.32 -8.89 -6.10
N MET A 43 4.51 -9.58 -6.91
CA MET A 43 4.48 -11.03 -6.91
C MET A 43 4.81 -11.61 -8.28
N ASP A 44 5.74 -12.57 -8.31
CA ASP A 44 5.98 -13.41 -9.48
C ASP A 44 5.01 -14.60 -9.47
N LEU A 45 4.03 -14.55 -10.37
CA LEU A 45 3.03 -15.60 -10.59
C LEU A 45 3.29 -16.38 -11.89
N SER A 46 4.53 -16.36 -12.38
CA SER A 46 4.92 -17.01 -13.63
C SER A 46 4.60 -18.51 -13.62
N THR A 47 4.11 -19.00 -14.77
CA THR A 47 3.80 -20.43 -15.02
C THR A 47 4.37 -20.96 -16.34
N GLY A 48 5.11 -20.14 -17.09
CA GLY A 48 5.75 -20.52 -18.35
C GLY A 48 7.23 -20.14 -18.41
N GLY A 49 7.97 -20.80 -19.30
CA GLY A 49 9.40 -20.55 -19.49
C GLY A 49 10.28 -21.12 -18.37
N ASN A 50 11.50 -20.60 -18.26
CA ASN A 50 12.40 -20.94 -17.15
C ASN A 50 12.05 -20.07 -15.93
N LEU A 51 11.21 -20.62 -15.05
CA LEU A 51 10.72 -19.91 -13.87
C LEU A 51 11.82 -19.49 -12.92
N ASP A 52 12.85 -20.33 -12.75
CA ASP A 52 13.91 -20.07 -11.78
C ASP A 52 14.79 -18.91 -12.22
N GLU A 53 15.17 -18.88 -13.51
CA GLU A 53 15.90 -17.77 -14.12
C GLU A 53 15.08 -16.47 -14.13
N CYS A 54 13.80 -16.55 -14.51
CA CYS A 54 12.92 -15.39 -14.52
C CYS A 54 12.76 -14.78 -13.12
N ARG A 55 12.47 -15.63 -12.13
CA ARG A 55 12.34 -15.21 -10.73
C ARG A 55 13.63 -14.65 -10.17
N GLN A 56 14.78 -15.28 -10.45
CA GLN A 56 16.07 -14.74 -10.02
C GLN A 56 16.31 -13.35 -10.62
N ALA A 57 16.03 -13.16 -11.91
CA ALA A 57 16.16 -11.86 -12.55
C ALA A 57 15.25 -10.81 -11.91
N ILE A 58 14.01 -11.17 -11.56
CA ILE A 58 13.07 -10.28 -10.84
C ILE A 58 13.65 -9.89 -9.47
N ILE A 59 14.10 -10.87 -8.68
CA ILE A 59 14.68 -10.63 -7.34
C ILE A 59 15.90 -9.72 -7.44
N ASP A 60 16.83 -10.00 -8.36
CA ASP A 60 18.06 -9.23 -8.55
C ASP A 60 17.80 -7.76 -8.96
N ASN A 61 16.64 -7.47 -9.54
CA ASN A 61 16.26 -6.14 -10.04
C ASN A 61 15.17 -5.45 -9.21
N SER A 62 14.62 -6.11 -8.18
CA SER A 62 13.54 -5.56 -7.36
C SER A 62 14.09 -4.70 -6.23
N LEU A 63 13.52 -3.51 -6.05
CA LEU A 63 13.77 -2.63 -4.90
C LEU A 63 12.69 -2.78 -3.81
N VAL A 64 11.71 -3.66 -4.04
CA VAL A 64 10.56 -3.92 -3.17
C VAL A 64 10.44 -5.42 -2.90
N PRO A 65 9.79 -5.84 -1.80
CA PRO A 65 9.62 -7.25 -1.51
C PRO A 65 8.95 -8.02 -2.66
N VAL A 66 9.47 -9.22 -2.94
CA VAL A 66 8.99 -10.15 -3.96
C VAL A 66 8.27 -11.31 -3.28
N GLY A 67 7.00 -11.52 -3.63
CA GLY A 67 6.23 -12.68 -3.23
C GLY A 67 6.06 -13.72 -4.33
N THR A 68 5.75 -14.94 -3.95
CA THR A 68 5.40 -16.02 -4.89
C THR A 68 4.26 -16.88 -4.36
N VAL A 69 3.74 -17.74 -5.24
CA VAL A 69 2.82 -18.83 -4.90
C VAL A 69 3.54 -20.15 -5.21
N PRO A 70 4.29 -20.75 -4.26
CA PRO A 70 5.20 -21.86 -4.55
C PRO A 70 4.57 -23.05 -5.28
N ILE A 71 3.29 -23.34 -5.01
CA ILE A 71 2.54 -24.42 -5.66
C ILE A 71 2.50 -24.30 -7.19
N TYR A 72 2.64 -23.09 -7.76
CA TYR A 72 2.67 -22.91 -9.21
C TYR A 72 3.94 -23.47 -9.84
N SER A 73 5.09 -23.35 -9.17
CA SER A 73 6.36 -23.93 -9.64
C SER A 73 6.39 -25.45 -9.47
N MET A 74 5.74 -25.98 -8.41
CA MET A 74 5.74 -27.42 -8.10
C MET A 74 5.05 -28.30 -9.15
N ILE A 75 4.13 -27.72 -9.94
CA ILE A 75 3.33 -28.45 -10.94
C ILE A 75 3.83 -28.25 -12.38
N ILE A 76 4.93 -27.54 -12.60
CA ILE A 76 5.48 -27.40 -13.95
C ILE A 76 6.01 -28.74 -14.44
N GLY A 77 5.49 -29.20 -15.57
CA GLY A 77 5.84 -30.49 -16.15
C GLY A 77 5.30 -31.71 -15.37
N LYS A 78 4.42 -31.50 -14.38
CA LYS A 78 3.86 -32.56 -13.54
C LYS A 78 2.36 -32.36 -13.32
N LYS A 79 1.61 -33.45 -13.13
CA LYS A 79 0.22 -33.34 -12.69
C LYS A 79 0.17 -33.04 -11.20
N ILE A 80 -0.85 -32.30 -10.75
CA ILE A 80 -0.99 -31.99 -9.33
C ILE A 80 -1.10 -33.26 -8.49
N GLU A 81 -1.75 -34.31 -9.00
CA GLU A 81 -1.89 -35.61 -8.35
C GLU A 81 -0.54 -36.30 -8.04
N ASP A 82 0.52 -35.98 -8.79
CA ASP A 82 1.85 -36.56 -8.58
C ASP A 82 2.71 -35.74 -7.60
N LEU A 83 2.16 -34.66 -7.02
CA LEU A 83 2.85 -33.83 -6.05
C LEU A 83 3.07 -34.58 -4.74
N THR A 84 4.33 -34.64 -4.30
CA THR A 84 4.74 -35.27 -3.04
C THR A 84 5.09 -34.24 -1.96
N TYR A 85 5.20 -34.68 -0.71
CA TYR A 85 5.60 -33.81 0.41
C TYR A 85 7.05 -33.29 0.22
N ASP A 86 7.95 -34.13 -0.31
CA ASP A 86 9.32 -33.75 -0.62
C ASP A 86 9.40 -32.68 -1.72
N ASP A 87 8.52 -32.73 -2.73
CA ASP A 87 8.46 -31.70 -3.77
C ASP A 87 8.07 -30.33 -3.17
N ILE A 88 7.14 -30.33 -2.20
CA ILE A 88 6.67 -29.12 -1.52
C ILE A 88 7.83 -28.50 -0.74
N LEU A 89 8.43 -29.25 0.19
CA LEU A 89 9.50 -28.76 1.05
C LEU A 89 10.71 -28.28 0.24
N ARG A 90 11.12 -29.05 -0.79
CA ARG A 90 12.24 -28.67 -1.66
C ARG A 90 11.97 -27.38 -2.42
N THR A 91 10.75 -27.18 -2.93
CA THR A 91 10.42 -25.97 -3.69
C THR A 91 10.35 -24.74 -2.79
N VAL A 92 9.76 -24.88 -1.59
CA VAL A 92 9.74 -23.80 -0.59
C VAL A 92 11.17 -23.40 -0.21
N GLU A 93 12.03 -24.37 0.10
CA GLU A 93 13.43 -24.09 0.45
C GLU A 93 14.20 -23.45 -0.73
N ALA A 94 14.04 -23.98 -1.94
CA ALA A 94 14.72 -23.44 -3.11
C ALA A 94 14.34 -21.96 -3.38
N GLN A 95 13.06 -21.62 -3.28
CA GLN A 95 12.64 -20.22 -3.46
C GLN A 95 13.08 -19.32 -2.30
N ALA A 96 13.11 -19.84 -1.08
CA ALA A 96 13.63 -19.09 0.07
C ALA A 96 15.13 -18.79 -0.11
N GLN A 97 15.90 -19.75 -0.62
CA GLN A 97 17.32 -19.56 -0.96
C GLN A 97 17.55 -18.54 -2.08
N GLN A 98 16.61 -18.40 -3.01
CA GLN A 98 16.68 -17.34 -4.04
C GLN A 98 16.46 -15.94 -3.48
N GLY A 99 15.82 -15.81 -2.31
CA GLY A 99 15.52 -14.53 -1.68
C GLY A 99 14.09 -14.05 -1.88
N VAL A 100 13.11 -14.96 -2.04
CA VAL A 100 11.69 -14.58 -1.98
C VAL A 100 11.33 -14.13 -0.56
N ASP A 101 10.67 -12.97 -0.44
CA ASP A 101 10.36 -12.33 0.85
C ASP A 101 9.09 -12.90 1.52
N TYR A 102 8.11 -13.35 0.73
CA TYR A 102 6.89 -13.95 1.26
C TYR A 102 6.27 -15.00 0.35
N PHE A 103 5.63 -16.01 0.96
CA PHE A 103 4.95 -17.08 0.25
C PHE A 103 3.46 -17.07 0.49
N THR A 104 2.69 -17.07 -0.60
CA THR A 104 1.28 -17.42 -0.57
C THR A 104 1.11 -18.93 -0.43
N ILE A 105 0.78 -19.37 0.79
CA ILE A 105 0.57 -20.78 1.14
C ILE A 105 -0.91 -21.02 1.43
N HIS A 106 -1.55 -21.84 0.61
CA HIS A 106 -2.97 -22.15 0.69
C HIS A 106 -3.22 -23.32 1.65
N ALA A 107 -2.90 -23.15 2.93
CA ALA A 107 -3.06 -24.18 3.96
C ALA A 107 -4.45 -24.15 4.64
N GLY A 108 -5.27 -23.12 4.44
CA GLY A 108 -6.58 -23.00 5.09
C GLY A 108 -7.73 -23.79 4.44
N VAL A 109 -7.60 -24.19 3.18
CA VAL A 109 -8.60 -25.03 2.50
C VAL A 109 -8.46 -26.47 2.98
N LEU A 110 -9.33 -26.89 3.89
CA LEU A 110 -9.35 -28.26 4.41
C LEU A 110 -10.28 -29.16 3.59
N ARG A 111 -10.04 -30.47 3.64
CA ARG A 111 -10.82 -31.47 2.90
C ARG A 111 -12.32 -31.43 3.25
N GLU A 112 -12.65 -31.17 4.51
CA GLU A 112 -14.03 -31.01 5.00
C GLU A 112 -14.75 -29.79 4.38
N HIS A 113 -14.00 -28.73 4.02
CA HIS A 113 -14.56 -27.52 3.41
C HIS A 113 -15.04 -27.78 1.97
N LEU A 114 -14.55 -28.83 1.31
CA LEU A 114 -14.85 -29.08 -0.11
C LEU A 114 -16.34 -29.25 -0.39
N SER A 115 -17.08 -29.77 0.58
CA SER A 115 -18.54 -29.93 0.48
C SER A 115 -19.30 -28.59 0.47
N LEU A 116 -18.72 -27.54 1.06
CA LEU A 116 -19.30 -26.18 1.15
C LEU A 116 -19.22 -25.42 -0.17
N ILE A 117 -18.41 -25.89 -1.13
CA ILE A 117 -18.20 -25.23 -2.43
C ILE A 117 -19.36 -25.52 -3.39
N ARG A 118 -20.02 -26.68 -3.26
CA ARG A 118 -21.08 -27.15 -4.17
C ARG A 118 -22.18 -26.12 -4.51
N PRO A 119 -22.70 -25.29 -3.58
CA PRO A 119 -23.76 -24.32 -3.90
C PRO A 119 -23.28 -23.06 -4.62
N ARG A 120 -21.97 -22.81 -4.73
CA ARG A 120 -21.42 -21.59 -5.34
C ARG A 120 -21.71 -21.49 -6.83
N ILE A 121 -21.88 -20.26 -7.33
CA ILE A 121 -22.01 -19.96 -8.76
C ILE A 121 -20.67 -20.18 -9.48
N THR A 122 -19.57 -19.70 -8.89
CA THR A 122 -18.23 -19.71 -9.52
C THR A 122 -17.30 -20.79 -8.96
N GLY A 123 -17.74 -21.53 -7.95
CA GLY A 123 -16.95 -22.60 -7.34
C GLY A 123 -15.68 -22.09 -6.65
N LEU A 124 -14.53 -22.68 -7.01
CA LEU A 124 -13.21 -22.22 -6.59
C LEU A 124 -12.55 -21.41 -7.71
N VAL A 125 -12.22 -20.16 -7.42
CA VAL A 125 -11.52 -19.27 -8.36
C VAL A 125 -10.05 -19.05 -7.99
N SER A 126 -9.62 -19.45 -6.79
CA SER A 126 -8.20 -19.51 -6.46
C SER A 126 -7.53 -20.65 -7.23
N ARG A 127 -6.51 -20.35 -8.03
CA ARG A 127 -5.72 -21.37 -8.74
C ARG A 127 -5.04 -22.31 -7.74
N GLY A 128 -4.37 -21.78 -6.72
CA GLY A 128 -3.72 -22.58 -5.68
C GLY A 128 -4.71 -23.43 -4.89
N GLY A 129 -5.82 -22.83 -4.46
CA GLY A 129 -6.89 -23.55 -3.76
C GLY A 129 -7.51 -24.68 -4.59
N SER A 130 -7.78 -24.42 -5.87
CA SER A 130 -8.34 -25.41 -6.81
C SER A 130 -7.40 -26.59 -7.04
N LEU A 131 -6.09 -26.34 -7.16
CA LEU A 131 -5.08 -27.39 -7.32
C LEU A 131 -5.03 -28.29 -6.08
N LEU A 132 -4.98 -27.71 -4.89
CA LEU A 132 -4.95 -28.48 -3.64
C LEU A 132 -6.26 -29.23 -3.37
N ALA A 133 -7.41 -28.65 -3.72
CA ALA A 133 -8.69 -29.35 -3.67
C ALA A 133 -8.68 -30.61 -4.56
N LYS A 134 -8.14 -30.51 -5.78
CA LYS A 134 -7.98 -31.66 -6.68
C LYS A 134 -7.04 -32.72 -6.10
N TRP A 135 -5.92 -32.30 -5.49
CA TRP A 135 -4.99 -33.19 -4.80
C TRP A 135 -5.69 -33.97 -3.68
N MET A 136 -6.43 -33.27 -2.81
CA MET A 136 -7.15 -33.87 -1.69
C MET A 136 -8.20 -34.89 -2.14
N ILE A 137 -8.95 -34.58 -3.21
CA ILE A 137 -9.96 -35.48 -3.77
C ILE A 137 -9.32 -36.74 -4.32
N HIS A 138 -8.20 -36.61 -5.05
CA HIS A 138 -7.51 -37.75 -5.65
C HIS A 138 -6.91 -38.69 -4.61
N HIS A 139 -6.21 -38.14 -3.62
CA HIS A 139 -5.51 -38.91 -2.60
C HIS A 139 -6.39 -39.31 -1.41
N ASN A 140 -7.58 -38.72 -1.30
CA ASN A 140 -8.48 -38.89 -0.15
C ASN A 140 -7.79 -38.54 1.19
N LYS A 141 -6.95 -37.50 1.17
CA LYS A 141 -6.11 -37.03 2.29
C LYS A 141 -6.36 -35.55 2.58
N GLN A 142 -5.89 -35.08 3.73
CA GLN A 142 -5.93 -33.67 4.09
C GLN A 142 -4.99 -32.84 3.19
N ASN A 143 -5.20 -31.53 3.14
CA ASN A 143 -4.37 -30.59 2.40
C ASN A 143 -2.88 -30.75 2.79
N PRO A 144 -1.99 -31.03 1.82
CA PRO A 144 -0.59 -31.28 2.13
C PRO A 144 0.12 -30.04 2.68
N MET A 145 -0.33 -28.83 2.33
CA MET A 145 0.21 -27.57 2.88
C MET A 145 -0.19 -27.38 4.35
N TYR A 146 -1.32 -27.93 4.76
CA TYR A 146 -1.77 -27.92 6.16
C TYR A 146 -1.02 -28.98 6.98
N ASP A 147 -0.89 -30.19 6.43
CA ASP A 147 -0.16 -31.30 7.08
C ASP A 147 1.32 -30.95 7.32
N LEU A 148 1.96 -30.26 6.36
CA LEU A 148 3.38 -29.87 6.41
C LEU A 148 3.63 -28.47 7.00
N PHE A 149 2.62 -27.84 7.61
CA PHE A 149 2.71 -26.43 7.98
C PHE A 149 3.88 -26.15 8.94
N ASP A 150 4.22 -27.07 9.84
CA ASP A 150 5.30 -26.89 10.80
C ASP A 150 6.68 -27.04 10.13
N GLU A 151 6.84 -28.00 9.21
CA GLU A 151 8.05 -28.17 8.41
C GLU A 151 8.29 -26.99 7.46
N ILE A 152 7.23 -26.49 6.81
CA ILE A 152 7.29 -25.27 5.98
C ILE A 152 7.70 -24.08 6.86
N SER A 153 7.12 -23.95 8.07
CA SER A 153 7.47 -22.89 9.01
C SER A 153 8.93 -22.95 9.44
N ALA A 154 9.48 -24.15 9.66
CA ALA A 154 10.90 -24.33 10.00
C ALA A 154 11.82 -23.83 8.89
N ILE A 155 11.49 -24.11 7.63
CA ILE A 155 12.22 -23.60 6.46
C ILE A 155 12.10 -22.08 6.41
N MET A 156 10.88 -21.53 6.42
CA MET A 156 10.65 -20.09 6.31
C MET A 156 11.33 -19.31 7.43
N ARG A 157 11.36 -19.87 8.65
CA ARG A 157 12.06 -19.27 9.80
C ARG A 157 13.55 -19.11 9.58
N GLN A 158 14.19 -20.05 8.88
CA GLN A 158 15.63 -20.04 8.61
C GLN A 158 16.03 -18.88 7.68
N TYR A 159 15.14 -18.51 6.75
CA TYR A 159 15.40 -17.50 5.73
C TYR A 159 14.65 -16.17 5.96
N ASP A 160 13.89 -16.07 7.06
CA ASP A 160 13.00 -14.93 7.39
C ASP A 160 11.96 -14.62 6.30
N VAL A 161 11.37 -15.68 5.75
CA VAL A 161 10.27 -15.56 4.78
C VAL A 161 8.95 -15.40 5.53
N THR A 162 8.12 -14.46 5.09
CA THR A 162 6.81 -14.18 5.68
C THR A 162 5.73 -15.06 5.07
N TYR A 163 4.81 -15.57 5.90
CA TYR A 163 3.58 -16.19 5.41
C TYR A 163 2.62 -15.14 4.85
N SER A 164 2.16 -15.36 3.63
CA SER A 164 0.87 -14.88 3.15
C SER A 164 -0.09 -16.06 3.16
N LEU A 165 -0.93 -16.16 4.19
CA LEU A 165 -1.85 -17.30 4.31
C LEU A 165 -2.98 -17.15 3.28
N GLY A 166 -2.91 -17.95 2.21
CA GLY A 166 -3.70 -17.77 1.00
C GLY A 166 -5.19 -18.09 1.16
N ASP A 167 -6.02 -17.34 0.44
CA ASP A 167 -7.48 -17.45 0.41
C ASP A 167 -7.96 -18.43 -0.69
N GLY A 168 -7.66 -19.72 -0.50
CA GLY A 168 -7.97 -20.80 -1.44
C GLY A 168 -9.45 -20.94 -1.79
N VAL A 169 -10.34 -20.42 -0.95
CA VAL A 169 -11.79 -20.50 -1.06
C VAL A 169 -12.41 -19.10 -1.14
N ARG A 170 -11.68 -18.08 -1.60
CA ARG A 170 -12.27 -16.75 -1.85
C ARG A 170 -13.44 -16.77 -2.84
N PRO A 171 -14.40 -15.83 -2.73
CA PRO A 171 -15.49 -15.68 -3.68
C PRO A 171 -15.01 -15.11 -5.02
N GLY A 172 -15.52 -15.70 -6.12
CA GLY A 172 -15.26 -15.26 -7.50
C GLY A 172 -16.43 -14.55 -8.18
N CYS A 173 -17.54 -14.36 -7.44
CA CYS A 173 -18.64 -13.49 -7.80
C CYS A 173 -19.32 -13.00 -6.53
N LEU A 174 -20.13 -11.94 -6.65
CA LEU A 174 -20.85 -11.35 -5.52
C LEU A 174 -21.77 -12.35 -4.80
N ALA A 175 -22.37 -13.30 -5.53
CA ALA A 175 -23.30 -14.27 -4.95
C ALA A 175 -22.64 -15.29 -4.02
N ASP A 176 -21.33 -15.48 -4.17
CA ASP A 176 -20.53 -16.41 -3.37
C ASP A 176 -19.85 -15.71 -2.18
N ALA A 177 -20.02 -14.38 -2.06
CA ALA A 177 -19.38 -13.56 -1.03
C ALA A 177 -19.90 -13.87 0.37
N SER A 178 -18.99 -13.85 1.35
CA SER A 178 -19.28 -14.07 2.77
C SER A 178 -19.95 -15.42 3.08
N ASP A 179 -19.80 -16.40 2.19
CA ASP A 179 -20.46 -17.70 2.33
C ASP A 179 -19.78 -18.59 3.38
N PRO A 180 -20.41 -19.72 3.77
CA PRO A 180 -19.83 -20.63 4.75
C PRO A 180 -18.45 -21.18 4.35
N ALA A 181 -18.17 -21.34 3.05
CA ALA A 181 -16.90 -21.89 2.59
C ALA A 181 -15.74 -20.90 2.80
N GLN A 182 -15.96 -19.62 2.50
CA GLN A 182 -15.00 -18.54 2.76
C GLN A 182 -14.71 -18.40 4.26
N LEU A 183 -15.77 -18.39 5.09
CA LEU A 183 -15.63 -18.19 6.54
C LEU A 183 -15.00 -19.40 7.24
N ALA A 184 -15.25 -20.62 6.75
CA ALA A 184 -14.61 -21.83 7.24
C ALA A 184 -13.09 -21.77 7.02
N GLU A 185 -12.65 -21.40 5.80
CA GLU A 185 -11.22 -21.20 5.54
C GLU A 185 -10.63 -20.11 6.44
N LEU A 186 -11.27 -18.94 6.53
CA LEU A 186 -10.78 -17.83 7.38
C LEU A 186 -10.56 -18.25 8.84
N THR A 187 -11.44 -19.10 9.38
CA THR A 187 -11.31 -19.66 10.73
C THR A 187 -10.04 -20.49 10.88
N VAL A 188 -9.73 -21.32 9.89
CA VAL A 188 -8.48 -22.10 9.86
C VAL A 188 -7.27 -21.20 9.68
N LEU A 189 -7.34 -20.15 8.84
CA LEU A 189 -6.25 -19.18 8.73
C LEU A 189 -5.95 -18.51 10.08
N GLY A 190 -6.96 -18.25 10.92
CA GLY A 190 -6.77 -17.77 12.29
C GLY A 190 -5.97 -18.73 13.17
N GLU A 191 -6.25 -20.03 13.12
CA GLU A 191 -5.42 -21.05 13.77
C GLU A 191 -3.97 -21.02 13.26
N LEU A 192 -3.79 -20.98 11.93
CA LEU A 192 -2.48 -20.98 11.29
C LEU A 192 -1.67 -19.71 11.58
N VAL A 193 -2.32 -18.56 11.80
CA VAL A 193 -1.66 -17.33 12.31
C VAL A 193 -0.99 -17.59 13.66
N HIS A 194 -1.69 -18.25 14.59
CA HIS A 194 -1.12 -18.56 15.90
C HIS A 194 0.04 -19.54 15.77
N ARG A 195 -0.10 -20.61 14.98
CA ARG A 195 0.97 -21.58 14.71
C ARG A 195 2.21 -20.94 14.08
N ALA A 196 2.04 -20.05 13.10
CA ALA A 196 3.15 -19.32 12.48
C ALA A 196 3.88 -18.43 13.50
N ARG A 197 3.14 -17.70 14.33
CA ARG A 197 3.71 -16.85 15.40
C ARG A 197 4.46 -17.67 16.45
N GLU A 198 3.92 -18.83 16.85
CA GLU A 198 4.60 -19.76 17.77
C GLU A 198 5.91 -20.31 17.19
N ALA A 199 5.95 -20.56 15.88
CA ALA A 199 7.15 -20.93 15.14
C ALA A 199 8.13 -19.75 14.91
N GLY A 200 7.75 -18.52 15.31
CA GLY A 200 8.55 -17.31 15.12
C GLY A 200 8.61 -16.84 13.66
N VAL A 201 7.61 -17.17 12.85
CA VAL A 201 7.48 -16.77 11.45
C VAL A 201 6.48 -15.62 11.33
N GLN A 202 6.85 -14.59 10.56
CA GLN A 202 5.97 -13.45 10.28
C GLN A 202 4.76 -13.91 9.46
N VAL A 203 3.59 -13.30 9.64
CA VAL A 203 2.36 -13.73 8.97
C VAL A 203 1.42 -12.58 8.65
N MET A 204 0.92 -12.57 7.41
CA MET A 204 -0.25 -11.86 6.94
C MET A 204 -1.29 -12.85 6.40
N VAL A 205 -2.55 -12.44 6.31
CA VAL A 205 -3.66 -13.27 5.84
C VAL A 205 -4.17 -12.70 4.52
N GLU A 206 -4.46 -13.55 3.54
CA GLU A 206 -5.11 -13.13 2.30
C GLU A 206 -6.63 -13.13 2.44
N GLY A 207 -7.31 -12.27 1.68
CA GLY A 207 -8.74 -12.04 1.76
C GLY A 207 -9.42 -11.74 0.44
N PRO A 208 -10.77 -11.70 0.46
CA PRO A 208 -11.62 -12.02 -0.67
C PRO A 208 -11.45 -11.15 -1.91
N GLY A 209 -11.91 -11.74 -3.03
CA GLY A 209 -11.89 -11.17 -4.37
C GLY A 209 -13.17 -10.40 -4.73
N HIS A 210 -14.32 -11.06 -4.81
CA HIS A 210 -15.58 -10.43 -5.22
C HIS A 210 -16.52 -10.29 -4.04
N VAL A 211 -16.82 -9.07 -3.61
CA VAL A 211 -17.62 -8.78 -2.41
C VAL A 211 -18.48 -7.54 -2.64
N PRO A 212 -19.81 -7.61 -2.43
CA PRO A 212 -20.65 -6.42 -2.57
C PRO A 212 -20.24 -5.37 -1.52
N LEU A 213 -20.28 -4.08 -1.90
CA LEU A 213 -19.71 -2.98 -1.11
C LEU A 213 -20.16 -2.98 0.36
N ASN A 214 -21.41 -3.33 0.64
CA ASN A 214 -22.00 -3.34 1.98
C ASN A 214 -21.42 -4.43 2.92
N GLU A 215 -20.65 -5.39 2.40
CA GLU A 215 -20.07 -6.50 3.19
C GLU A 215 -18.57 -6.37 3.44
N ILE A 216 -17.90 -5.43 2.77
CA ILE A 216 -16.44 -5.30 2.81
C ILE A 216 -15.95 -4.95 4.22
N ALA A 217 -16.54 -3.95 4.87
CA ALA A 217 -16.16 -3.56 6.23
C ALA A 217 -16.34 -4.71 7.23
N TRP A 218 -17.39 -5.51 7.06
CA TRP A 218 -17.64 -6.68 7.89
C TRP A 218 -16.58 -7.77 7.66
N ASN A 219 -16.18 -8.02 6.41
CA ASN A 219 -15.07 -8.93 6.10
C ASN A 219 -13.76 -8.49 6.78
N MET A 220 -13.46 -7.19 6.81
CA MET A 220 -12.29 -6.67 7.54
C MET A 220 -12.43 -6.87 9.06
N GLU A 221 -13.63 -6.69 9.60
CA GLU A 221 -13.88 -6.88 11.04
C GLU A 221 -13.77 -8.34 11.48
N ILE A 222 -14.33 -9.28 10.72
CA ILE A 222 -14.30 -10.70 11.08
C ILE A 222 -12.87 -11.24 10.98
N GLN A 223 -12.09 -10.85 9.96
CA GLN A 223 -10.68 -11.25 9.90
C GLN A 223 -9.89 -10.75 11.10
N ARG A 224 -10.04 -9.48 11.51
CA ARG A 224 -9.33 -8.97 12.69
C ARG A 224 -9.63 -9.77 13.96
N LYS A 225 -10.89 -10.18 14.12
CA LYS A 225 -11.33 -10.97 15.29
C LYS A 225 -10.79 -12.39 15.26
N VAL A 226 -10.83 -13.03 14.10
CA VAL A 226 -10.49 -14.46 13.94
C VAL A 226 -8.98 -14.68 13.81
N CYS A 227 -8.27 -13.74 13.18
CA CYS A 227 -6.84 -13.84 12.87
C CYS A 227 -5.97 -12.97 13.78
N ASP A 228 -6.47 -12.59 14.97
CA ASP A 228 -5.73 -11.86 16.01
C ASP A 228 -4.97 -10.63 15.45
N ASP A 229 -5.73 -9.78 14.74
CA ASP A 229 -5.29 -8.54 14.07
C ASP A 229 -4.04 -8.70 13.17
N ALA A 230 -3.79 -9.91 12.64
CA ALA A 230 -2.77 -10.11 11.61
C ALA A 230 -3.03 -9.20 10.39
N PRO A 231 -1.98 -8.66 9.74
CA PRO A 231 -2.17 -7.82 8.56
C PRO A 231 -3.03 -8.51 7.50
N PHE A 232 -4.01 -7.79 6.97
CA PHE A 232 -4.93 -8.33 5.97
C PHE A 232 -4.56 -7.84 4.57
N TYR A 233 -4.40 -8.78 3.65
CA TYR A 233 -3.99 -8.58 2.26
C TYR A 233 -5.12 -9.00 1.32
N VAL A 234 -5.79 -8.06 0.66
CA VAL A 234 -7.05 -8.34 -0.09
C VAL A 234 -6.89 -8.14 -1.59
N LEU A 235 -7.54 -8.97 -2.40
CA LEU A 235 -7.59 -8.82 -3.86
C LEU A 235 -8.77 -7.96 -4.28
N GLY A 236 -8.57 -6.66 -4.44
CA GLY A 236 -9.66 -5.70 -4.56
C GLY A 236 -10.26 -5.35 -3.20
N PRO A 237 -11.51 -5.72 -2.90
CA PRO A 237 -12.40 -6.59 -3.68
C PRO A 237 -13.22 -5.90 -4.78
N LEU A 238 -13.61 -6.64 -5.81
CA LEU A 238 -14.55 -6.22 -6.86
C LEU A 238 -15.95 -6.09 -6.28
N VAL A 239 -16.56 -4.91 -6.47
CA VAL A 239 -17.92 -4.61 -5.95
C VAL A 239 -19.05 -4.95 -6.91
N THR A 240 -18.73 -5.39 -8.12
CA THR A 240 -19.68 -5.78 -9.16
C THR A 240 -19.00 -6.62 -10.25
N ASP A 241 -19.73 -7.57 -10.83
CA ASP A 241 -19.20 -8.57 -11.78
C ASP A 241 -19.47 -8.22 -13.26
N VAL A 242 -20.11 -7.07 -13.55
CA VAL A 242 -20.69 -6.80 -14.88
C VAL A 242 -19.87 -5.84 -15.75
N PHE A 243 -18.66 -5.46 -15.34
CA PHE A 243 -17.78 -4.53 -16.08
C PHE A 243 -16.38 -5.10 -16.38
N PRO A 244 -16.27 -6.30 -16.99
CA PRO A 244 -14.96 -6.82 -17.41
C PRO A 244 -14.28 -5.83 -18.37
N GLY A 245 -12.96 -5.67 -18.23
CA GLY A 245 -12.21 -4.58 -18.88
C GLY A 245 -12.05 -3.33 -18.01
N TYR A 246 -12.88 -3.18 -16.97
CA TYR A 246 -12.84 -2.06 -16.01
C TYR A 246 -12.71 -2.54 -14.57
N ASP A 247 -12.23 -3.77 -14.37
CA ASP A 247 -12.18 -4.37 -13.04
C ASP A 247 -11.18 -3.68 -12.10
N HIS A 248 -10.16 -3.01 -12.63
CA HIS A 248 -9.34 -2.07 -11.86
C HIS A 248 -10.17 -0.95 -11.19
N ILE A 249 -11.29 -0.51 -11.80
CA ILE A 249 -12.20 0.49 -11.24
C ILE A 249 -13.18 -0.16 -10.26
N THR A 250 -13.83 -1.26 -10.66
CA THR A 250 -14.81 -1.96 -9.79
C THR A 250 -14.15 -2.41 -8.49
N SER A 251 -12.90 -2.87 -8.57
CA SER A 251 -12.12 -3.29 -7.41
C SER A 251 -11.52 -2.11 -6.63
N ALA A 252 -11.11 -1.01 -7.26
CA ALA A 252 -10.59 0.15 -6.52
C ALA A 252 -11.64 0.74 -5.55
N ILE A 253 -12.93 0.68 -5.91
CA ILE A 253 -14.03 1.07 -5.02
C ILE A 253 -14.03 0.20 -3.76
N GLY A 254 -13.97 -1.12 -3.92
CA GLY A 254 -13.96 -2.03 -2.78
C GLY A 254 -12.64 -1.99 -2.00
N ALA A 255 -11.52 -1.83 -2.69
CA ALA A 255 -10.19 -1.69 -2.10
C ALA A 255 -10.10 -0.42 -1.24
N THR A 256 -10.74 0.67 -1.64
CA THR A 256 -10.85 1.90 -0.83
C THR A 256 -11.61 1.64 0.46
N GLU A 257 -12.74 0.94 0.38
CA GLU A 257 -13.53 0.58 1.57
C GLU A 257 -12.78 -0.40 2.48
N ALA A 258 -12.05 -1.36 1.91
CA ALA A 258 -11.20 -2.28 2.64
C ALA A 258 -10.05 -1.53 3.35
N ALA A 259 -9.36 -0.63 2.65
CA ALA A 259 -8.30 0.22 3.21
C ALA A 259 -8.83 1.08 4.35
N ARG A 260 -9.97 1.76 4.17
CA ARG A 260 -10.68 2.52 5.22
C ARG A 260 -11.01 1.64 6.42
N ALA A 261 -11.50 0.42 6.19
CA ALA A 261 -11.88 -0.52 7.22
C ALA A 261 -10.68 -1.27 7.84
N GLY A 262 -9.45 -1.03 7.37
CA GLY A 262 -8.21 -1.45 8.03
C GLY A 262 -7.39 -2.52 7.30
N ALA A 263 -7.61 -2.74 6.01
CA ALA A 263 -6.71 -3.56 5.19
C ALA A 263 -5.29 -2.99 5.20
N ALA A 264 -4.30 -3.88 5.37
CA ALA A 264 -2.90 -3.50 5.46
C ALA A 264 -2.23 -3.44 4.09
N MET A 265 -2.65 -4.32 3.17
CA MET A 265 -2.16 -4.37 1.81
C MET A 265 -3.31 -4.69 0.83
N LEU A 266 -3.24 -4.10 -0.36
CA LEU A 266 -4.22 -4.28 -1.42
C LEU A 266 -3.51 -4.91 -2.63
N CYS A 267 -3.91 -6.11 -3.03
CA CYS A 267 -3.48 -6.67 -4.30
C CYS A 267 -4.24 -5.95 -5.40
N TYR A 268 -3.50 -5.36 -6.33
CA TYR A 268 -4.11 -4.67 -7.43
C TYR A 268 -4.95 -5.59 -8.32
N VAL A 269 -5.78 -4.99 -9.15
CA VAL A 269 -6.49 -5.65 -10.24
C VAL A 269 -6.30 -4.77 -11.46
N THR A 270 -5.96 -5.37 -12.58
CA THR A 270 -5.68 -4.64 -13.83
C THR A 270 -6.94 -4.54 -14.68
N PRO A 271 -6.97 -3.67 -15.71
CA PRO A 271 -8.02 -3.71 -16.73
C PRO A 271 -8.16 -5.08 -17.43
N LYS A 272 -7.12 -5.92 -17.38
CA LYS A 272 -7.10 -7.24 -18.02
C LYS A 272 -7.65 -8.37 -17.16
N GLU A 273 -8.03 -8.12 -15.92
CA GLU A 273 -8.66 -9.13 -15.08
C GLU A 273 -9.86 -9.77 -15.81
N HIS A 274 -10.00 -11.09 -15.66
CA HIS A 274 -10.99 -11.92 -16.36
C HIS A 274 -10.90 -11.99 -17.90
N VAL A 275 -10.01 -11.21 -18.56
CA VAL A 275 -9.98 -11.12 -20.02
C VAL A 275 -8.60 -11.34 -20.65
N GLY A 276 -7.51 -11.33 -19.88
CA GLY A 276 -6.19 -11.65 -20.42
C GLY A 276 -5.02 -11.37 -19.47
N LEU A 277 -3.81 -11.41 -20.03
CA LEU A 277 -2.59 -11.06 -19.30
C LEU A 277 -2.30 -9.55 -19.43
N PRO A 278 -1.92 -8.88 -18.34
CA PRO A 278 -1.60 -7.45 -18.36
C PRO A 278 -0.29 -7.16 -19.08
N LYS A 279 -0.27 -6.05 -19.82
CA LYS A 279 0.93 -5.40 -20.35
C LYS A 279 1.36 -4.26 -19.42
N ALA A 280 2.49 -3.62 -19.71
CA ALA A 280 3.02 -2.51 -18.91
C ALA A 280 2.00 -1.38 -18.64
N ASP A 281 1.20 -0.99 -19.63
CA ASP A 281 0.15 0.04 -19.45
C ASP A 281 -1.00 -0.44 -18.53
N ASP A 282 -1.36 -1.72 -18.62
CA ASP A 282 -2.36 -2.32 -17.73
C ASP A 282 -1.85 -2.38 -16.28
N VAL A 283 -0.54 -2.65 -16.11
CA VAL A 283 0.15 -2.61 -14.81
C VAL A 283 0.14 -1.18 -14.25
N LYS A 284 0.48 -0.18 -15.06
CA LYS A 284 0.40 1.25 -14.69
C LYS A 284 -1.01 1.61 -14.23
N ALA A 285 -2.03 1.27 -15.01
CA ALA A 285 -3.43 1.56 -14.70
C ALA A 285 -3.87 0.91 -13.38
N GLY A 286 -3.52 -0.35 -13.15
CA GLY A 286 -3.79 -1.06 -11.89
C GLY A 286 -3.08 -0.40 -10.71
N CYS A 287 -1.79 -0.06 -10.83
CA CYS A 287 -1.03 0.56 -9.74
C CYS A 287 -1.61 1.92 -9.36
N ILE A 288 -1.90 2.79 -10.34
CA ILE A 288 -2.50 4.10 -10.09
C ILE A 288 -3.86 3.96 -9.39
N ALA A 289 -4.74 3.08 -9.87
CA ALA A 289 -6.05 2.86 -9.27
C ALA A 289 -5.94 2.44 -7.80
N TYR A 290 -4.96 1.60 -7.47
CA TYR A 290 -4.76 1.11 -6.11
C TYR A 290 -3.99 2.08 -5.21
N LYS A 291 -3.10 2.91 -5.74
CA LYS A 291 -2.52 4.03 -4.97
C LYS A 291 -3.60 5.04 -4.59
N ILE A 292 -4.53 5.33 -5.50
CA ILE A 292 -5.70 6.16 -5.19
C ILE A 292 -6.51 5.51 -4.06
N ALA A 293 -6.82 4.22 -4.17
CA ALA A 293 -7.61 3.50 -3.17
C ALA A 293 -6.92 3.47 -1.79
N ALA A 294 -5.63 3.14 -1.75
CA ALA A 294 -4.83 3.12 -0.53
C ALA A 294 -4.77 4.51 0.13
N HIS A 295 -4.45 5.55 -0.65
CA HIS A 295 -4.35 6.93 -0.16
C HIS A 295 -5.70 7.46 0.36
N ALA A 296 -6.79 7.21 -0.37
CA ALA A 296 -8.13 7.59 0.06
C ALA A 296 -8.54 6.87 1.36
N GLY A 297 -8.21 5.58 1.49
CA GLY A 297 -8.41 4.82 2.72
C GLY A 297 -7.59 5.35 3.90
N ASP A 298 -6.33 5.73 3.67
CA ASP A 298 -5.43 6.31 4.67
C ASP A 298 -5.93 7.69 5.16
N ILE A 299 -6.42 8.54 4.24
CA ILE A 299 -7.09 9.81 4.61
C ILE A 299 -8.30 9.53 5.49
N ALA A 300 -9.15 8.59 5.07
CA ALA A 300 -10.38 8.27 5.79
C ALA A 300 -10.12 7.66 7.18
N ARG A 301 -8.99 6.97 7.35
CA ARG A 301 -8.49 6.47 8.64
C ARG A 301 -7.81 7.55 9.49
N GLY A 302 -7.52 8.71 8.92
CA GLY A 302 -6.81 9.79 9.59
C GLY A 302 -5.33 9.48 9.81
N VAL A 303 -4.68 8.76 8.90
CA VAL A 303 -3.24 8.51 8.96
C VAL A 303 -2.49 9.85 8.96
N PRO A 304 -1.61 10.12 9.95
CA PRO A 304 -0.94 11.41 10.06
C PRO A 304 -0.19 11.80 8.78
N GLY A 305 -0.47 13.01 8.27
CA GLY A 305 0.19 13.56 7.09
C GLY A 305 -0.38 13.11 5.75
N ALA A 306 -1.26 12.10 5.68
CA ALA A 306 -1.82 11.61 4.41
C ALA A 306 -2.53 12.75 3.63
N ARG A 307 -3.47 13.44 4.28
CA ARG A 307 -4.20 14.58 3.68
C ARG A 307 -3.31 15.80 3.36
N GLN A 308 -2.14 15.93 3.97
CA GLN A 308 -1.29 17.11 3.75
C GLN A 308 -0.87 17.22 2.28
N TRP A 309 -0.64 16.09 1.62
CA TRP A 309 -0.31 16.04 0.20
C TRP A 309 -1.45 16.61 -0.67
N ASP A 310 -2.70 16.23 -0.41
CA ASP A 310 -3.88 16.78 -1.08
C ASP A 310 -4.03 18.28 -0.85
N ASP A 311 -3.83 18.73 0.39
CA ASP A 311 -3.94 20.15 0.75
C ASP A 311 -2.85 20.97 0.03
N ASP A 312 -1.63 20.45 -0.10
CA ASP A 312 -0.53 21.14 -0.80
C ASP A 312 -0.75 21.21 -2.32
N LEU A 313 -1.21 20.10 -2.93
CA LEU A 313 -1.60 20.08 -4.34
C LEU A 313 -2.78 21.02 -4.60
N SER A 314 -3.74 21.10 -3.68
CA SER A 314 -4.89 22.01 -3.75
C SER A 314 -4.48 23.47 -3.60
N LYS A 315 -3.50 23.80 -2.74
CA LYS A 315 -2.92 25.15 -2.66
C LYS A 315 -2.23 25.54 -3.97
N ALA A 316 -1.47 24.63 -4.58
CA ALA A 316 -0.87 24.88 -5.89
C ALA A 316 -1.92 25.11 -6.97
N ARG A 317 -2.99 24.31 -6.98
CA ARG A 317 -4.15 24.49 -7.88
C ARG A 317 -4.83 25.84 -7.67
N ALA A 318 -5.05 26.23 -6.41
CA ALA A 318 -5.69 27.52 -6.08
C ALA A 318 -4.82 28.72 -6.41
N ALA A 319 -3.50 28.58 -6.33
CA ALA A 319 -2.56 29.59 -6.77
C ALA A 319 -2.42 29.66 -8.30
N LEU A 320 -3.03 28.71 -9.03
CA LEU A 320 -2.87 28.52 -10.48
C LEU A 320 -1.39 28.31 -10.87
N ASN A 321 -0.65 27.63 -9.98
CA ASN A 321 0.76 27.28 -10.20
C ASN A 321 0.83 25.87 -10.80
N TRP A 322 0.65 25.78 -12.13
CA TRP A 322 0.69 24.51 -12.86
C TRP A 322 1.99 23.74 -12.70
N PRO A 323 3.19 24.35 -12.79
CA PRO A 323 4.43 23.62 -12.54
C PRO A 323 4.45 22.92 -11.17
N LYS A 324 4.03 23.63 -10.10
CA LYS A 324 3.96 23.03 -8.77
C LYS A 324 2.82 22.01 -8.64
N HIS A 325 1.71 22.23 -9.34
CA HIS A 325 0.59 21.30 -9.38
C HIS A 325 1.02 19.94 -9.95
N PHE A 326 1.73 19.95 -11.08
CA PHE A 326 2.24 18.74 -11.71
C PHE A 326 3.38 18.10 -10.93
N GLU A 327 4.27 18.89 -10.32
CA GLU A 327 5.32 18.38 -9.42
C GLU A 327 4.74 17.63 -8.21
N LEU A 328 3.62 18.10 -7.67
CA LEU A 328 2.94 17.47 -6.55
C LEU A 328 2.00 16.35 -6.98
N ALA A 329 1.63 16.23 -8.26
CA ALA A 329 0.76 15.15 -8.72
C ALA A 329 1.50 13.81 -8.69
N PHE A 330 0.78 12.72 -8.39
CA PHE A 330 1.37 11.39 -8.37
C PHE A 330 1.94 10.97 -9.74
N ASP A 331 1.20 11.25 -10.81
CA ASP A 331 1.62 11.09 -12.20
C ASP A 331 1.60 12.46 -12.89
N GLY A 332 2.60 13.28 -12.55
CA GLY A 332 2.73 14.66 -13.05
C GLY A 332 2.89 14.73 -14.57
N ASP A 333 3.52 13.74 -15.19
CA ASP A 333 3.70 13.69 -16.64
C ASP A 333 2.37 13.49 -17.37
N THR A 334 1.52 12.59 -16.89
CA THR A 334 0.18 12.40 -17.45
C THR A 334 -0.70 13.63 -17.19
N ALA A 335 -0.66 14.19 -15.98
CA ALA A 335 -1.43 15.38 -15.64
C ALA A 335 -1.04 16.58 -16.52
N ARG A 336 0.25 16.75 -16.81
CA ARG A 336 0.76 17.78 -17.72
C ARG A 336 0.34 17.51 -19.16
N ALA A 337 0.52 16.29 -19.65
CA ALA A 337 0.16 15.94 -21.02
C ALA A 337 -1.32 16.20 -21.34
N LEU A 338 -2.22 15.89 -20.40
CA LEU A 338 -3.66 16.16 -20.54
C LEU A 338 -4.01 17.65 -20.45
N HIS A 339 -3.22 18.45 -19.72
CA HIS A 339 -3.41 19.90 -19.67
C HIS A 339 -2.93 20.56 -20.97
N ASP A 340 -1.75 20.16 -21.45
CA ASP A 340 -1.08 20.77 -22.59
C ASP A 340 -1.71 20.34 -23.94
N GLU A 341 -2.58 19.32 -23.95
CA GLU A 341 -3.34 18.90 -25.14
C GLU A 341 -4.24 20.04 -25.69
N ASP A 342 -4.76 20.88 -24.80
CA ASP A 342 -5.66 21.98 -25.16
C ASP A 342 -5.03 23.39 -25.03
N LEU A 343 -3.84 23.50 -24.43
CA LEU A 343 -3.18 24.77 -24.10
C LEU A 343 -1.68 24.74 -24.40
N ASP A 344 -1.21 25.63 -25.28
CA ASP A 344 0.20 25.70 -25.68
C ASP A 344 1.14 26.35 -24.64
N VAL A 345 0.59 26.98 -23.60
CA VAL A 345 1.35 27.76 -22.59
C VAL A 345 0.72 27.67 -21.20
N ASP A 346 1.53 27.83 -20.15
CA ASP A 346 1.04 28.01 -18.78
C ASP A 346 0.17 29.28 -18.69
N THR A 347 -1.10 29.09 -18.34
CA THR A 347 -2.07 30.18 -18.13
C THR A 347 -2.59 30.19 -16.70
N ASP A 348 -3.26 31.26 -16.27
CA ASP A 348 -3.94 31.33 -14.97
C ASP A 348 -5.38 30.77 -15.03
N PHE A 349 -5.63 29.83 -15.95
CA PHE A 349 -6.87 29.08 -16.12
C PHE A 349 -6.57 27.72 -16.78
N CYS A 350 -7.61 26.93 -17.05
CA CYS A 350 -7.51 25.74 -17.91
C CYS A 350 -8.55 25.81 -19.03
N ALA A 351 -8.43 24.93 -20.03
CA ALA A 351 -9.31 24.91 -21.19
C ALA A 351 -10.80 24.68 -20.84
N MET A 352 -11.09 24.02 -19.72
CA MET A 352 -12.46 23.68 -19.29
C MET A 352 -13.37 24.91 -19.12
N CYS A 353 -12.88 25.99 -18.50
CA CYS A 353 -13.68 27.19 -18.25
C CYS A 353 -13.19 28.40 -19.05
N GLY A 354 -11.96 28.36 -19.56
CA GLY A 354 -11.29 29.52 -20.11
C GLY A 354 -11.01 30.60 -19.06
N HIS A 355 -10.45 31.72 -19.51
CA HIS A 355 -10.02 32.82 -18.65
C HIS A 355 -11.18 33.40 -17.81
N ASP A 356 -12.22 33.90 -18.46
CA ASP A 356 -13.24 34.74 -17.81
C ASP A 356 -14.12 33.98 -16.81
N TRP A 357 -14.28 32.67 -16.97
CA TRP A 357 -15.19 31.84 -16.17
C TRP A 357 -14.47 30.90 -15.20
N CYS A 358 -13.14 30.98 -15.09
CA CYS A 358 -12.39 30.17 -14.15
C CYS A 358 -12.75 30.53 -12.71
N SER A 359 -13.40 29.61 -12.01
CA SER A 359 -13.84 29.80 -10.62
C SER A 359 -12.68 30.04 -9.65
N MET A 360 -11.53 29.40 -9.84
CA MET A 360 -10.34 29.57 -8.99
C MET A 360 -9.69 30.95 -9.19
N ARG A 361 -9.64 31.44 -10.44
CA ARG A 361 -9.14 32.79 -10.76
C ARG A 361 -10.03 33.87 -10.15
N ILE A 362 -11.35 33.76 -10.36
CA ILE A 362 -12.35 34.66 -9.73
C ILE A 362 -12.24 34.62 -8.20
N SER A 363 -12.06 33.43 -7.61
CA SER A 363 -11.89 33.30 -6.16
C SER A 363 -10.62 33.97 -5.66
N LYS A 364 -9.52 33.91 -6.41
CA LYS A 364 -8.28 34.63 -6.11
C LYS A 364 -8.49 36.15 -6.14
N GLU A 365 -9.20 36.67 -7.13
CA GLU A 365 -9.57 38.10 -7.20
C GLU A 365 -10.42 38.54 -5.99
N ILE A 366 -11.39 37.72 -5.57
CA ILE A 366 -12.22 37.97 -4.39
C ILE A 366 -11.37 38.02 -3.12
N LEU A 367 -10.42 37.09 -2.97
CA LEU A 367 -9.50 37.05 -1.84
C LEU A 367 -8.54 38.24 -1.83
N ASP A 368 -8.01 38.62 -2.98
CA ASP A 368 -7.16 39.80 -3.13
C ASP A 368 -7.91 41.09 -2.77
N TRP A 369 -9.16 41.23 -3.23
CA TRP A 369 -10.07 42.32 -2.83
C TRP A 369 -10.33 42.34 -1.32
N SER A 370 -10.68 41.19 -0.73
CA SER A 370 -10.97 41.04 0.70
C SER A 370 -9.74 41.27 1.60
N SER A 371 -8.54 40.96 1.10
CA SER A 371 -7.26 41.15 1.83
C SER A 371 -6.89 42.63 2.06
N GLY A 372 -7.71 43.57 1.56
CA GLY A 372 -7.53 45.01 1.78
C GLY A 372 -6.66 45.70 0.74
N LYS A 373 -6.30 45.02 -0.36
CA LYS A 373 -5.74 45.66 -1.55
C LYS A 373 -6.87 46.21 -2.42
N ALA A 374 -7.60 47.19 -1.88
CA ALA A 374 -8.62 47.92 -2.62
C ALA A 374 -7.97 49.05 -3.43
N ASP A 375 -8.37 49.20 -4.68
CA ASP A 375 -8.04 50.41 -5.46
C ASP A 375 -8.53 51.66 -4.69
N GLY A 376 -7.58 52.56 -4.41
CA GLY A 376 -7.78 53.77 -3.61
C GLY A 376 -7.24 53.72 -2.16
N TYR A 377 -6.75 52.56 -1.68
CA TYR A 377 -6.06 52.44 -0.38
C TYR A 377 -4.53 52.26 -0.49
N THR A 378 -4.02 52.18 -1.72
CA THR A 378 -2.58 52.32 -2.00
C THR A 378 -2.20 53.79 -1.79
N PRO A 379 -1.25 54.14 -0.89
CA PRO A 379 -0.81 55.51 -0.76
C PRO A 379 -0.23 56.00 -2.10
N ASP A 380 -0.67 57.14 -2.61
CA ASP A 380 -0.22 57.73 -3.89
C ASP A 380 1.29 58.02 -3.98
N LYS A 381 2.04 57.83 -2.88
CA LYS A 381 3.49 58.03 -2.80
C LYS A 381 4.15 56.91 -1.99
N PRO A 382 5.41 56.54 -2.30
CA PRO A 382 6.20 55.67 -1.43
C PRO A 382 6.19 56.25 -0.02
N ALA A 383 6.07 55.37 0.99
CA ALA A 383 5.92 55.72 2.39
C ALA A 383 6.73 56.98 2.75
N ALA A 384 6.03 58.04 3.18
CA ALA A 384 6.70 59.24 3.64
C ALA A 384 7.69 58.86 4.75
N LYS A 385 8.88 59.45 4.74
CA LYS A 385 9.81 59.32 5.88
C LYS A 385 9.00 59.62 7.13
N SER A 386 8.95 58.64 8.04
CA SER A 386 8.34 58.83 9.36
C SER A 386 8.83 60.17 9.91
N PRO A 387 7.96 61.01 10.52
CA PRO A 387 8.32 62.35 11.02
C PRO A 387 9.41 62.34 12.12
N GLY A 388 10.03 61.20 12.37
CA GLY A 388 10.95 60.95 13.46
C GLY A 388 10.17 60.70 14.75
N LEU A 389 10.89 60.22 15.75
CA LEU A 389 10.34 60.07 17.09
C LEU A 389 10.09 61.46 17.67
N SER A 390 8.89 61.66 18.24
CA SER A 390 8.65 62.80 19.12
C SER A 390 9.63 62.77 20.29
N GLU A 391 9.80 63.89 20.99
CA GLU A 391 10.67 63.94 22.17
C GLU A 391 10.26 62.90 23.24
N GLY A 392 8.95 62.63 23.36
CA GLY A 392 8.42 61.54 24.18
C GLY A 392 8.77 60.14 23.64
N GLY A 393 8.72 59.94 22.31
CA GLY A 393 9.14 58.71 21.65
C GLY A 393 10.64 58.44 21.78
N LYS A 394 11.49 59.48 21.76
CA LYS A 394 12.93 59.37 22.02
C LYS A 394 13.20 58.94 23.46
N LYS A 395 12.53 59.57 24.43
CA LYS A 395 12.62 59.20 25.86
C LYS A 395 12.14 57.77 26.13
N LEU A 396 11.08 57.33 25.46
CA LEU A 396 10.59 55.94 25.54
C LEU A 396 11.64 54.95 25.01
N LEU A 397 12.32 55.28 23.91
CA LEU A 397 13.38 54.45 23.33
C LEU A 397 14.67 54.46 24.15
N GLU A 398 15.05 55.60 24.72
CA GLU A 398 16.17 55.69 25.67
C GLU A 398 15.91 54.89 26.95
N ALA A 399 14.70 54.98 27.50
CA ALA A 399 14.28 54.16 28.63
C ALA A 399 14.23 52.66 28.31
N ARG A 400 14.12 52.29 27.02
CA ARG A 400 14.11 50.91 26.53
C ARG A 400 15.45 50.44 25.97
N LYS A 401 16.48 51.29 25.90
CA LYS A 401 17.85 50.87 25.56
C LYS A 401 18.36 49.99 26.70
N ARG A 402 18.10 48.68 26.61
CA ARG A 402 18.84 47.69 27.38
C ARG A 402 20.33 47.86 27.05
N GLY A 403 21.16 47.78 28.09
CA GLY A 403 22.62 47.72 27.98
C GLY A 403 23.08 46.63 27.02
N GLU A 404 24.34 46.73 26.60
CA GLU A 404 25.06 45.90 25.63
C GLU A 404 24.36 44.61 25.19
N LYS A 405 24.23 44.43 23.87
CA LYS A 405 23.84 43.15 23.26
C LYS A 405 24.65 42.02 23.92
N LEU A 406 24.01 41.19 24.73
CA LEU A 406 24.50 39.84 24.98
C LEU A 406 24.62 39.16 23.61
N GLY A 407 25.84 38.74 23.28
CA GLY A 407 26.12 38.00 22.07
C GLY A 407 25.21 36.78 21.95
N CYS A 408 24.88 36.42 20.73
CA CYS A 408 24.31 35.12 20.40
C CYS A 408 25.18 34.05 21.07
N HIS A 409 24.61 33.26 21.99
CA HIS A 409 25.26 32.14 22.67
C HIS A 409 25.52 30.97 21.72
N SER A 410 26.44 31.16 20.80
CA SER A 410 27.29 30.10 20.29
C SER A 410 28.72 30.61 20.46
N ASP A 411 29.47 29.92 21.32
CA ASP A 411 30.89 30.12 21.61
C ASP A 411 31.19 31.14 22.72
N ILE A 412 31.37 30.58 23.93
CA ILE A 412 32.37 30.86 24.97
C ILE A 412 31.71 30.51 26.33
N GLU A 413 31.81 29.24 26.73
CA GLU A 413 31.72 28.85 28.16
C GLU A 413 33.14 28.85 28.73
N GLU A 414 33.33 29.49 29.88
CA GLU A 414 34.61 29.52 30.60
C GLU A 414 34.65 28.58 31.81
N ASP A 415 33.72 27.62 31.92
CA ASP A 415 33.80 26.59 32.98
C ASP A 415 33.16 25.25 32.60
N ALA A 416 33.82 24.56 31.66
CA ALA A 416 33.45 23.23 31.20
C ALA A 416 33.59 22.13 32.28
N GLU A 417 34.31 22.40 33.38
CA GLU A 417 34.48 21.42 34.47
C GLU A 417 33.28 21.41 35.41
N THR A 418 32.71 22.58 35.71
CA THR A 418 31.49 22.69 36.52
C THR A 418 30.28 22.05 35.84
N ALA A 419 30.16 22.17 34.51
CA ALA A 419 29.10 21.50 33.74
C ALA A 419 29.23 19.96 33.76
N ARG A 420 30.45 19.43 33.70
CA ARG A 420 30.70 17.97 33.79
C ARG A 420 30.42 17.42 35.20
N ALA A 421 30.72 18.19 36.25
CA ALA A 421 30.43 17.80 37.63
C ALA A 421 28.92 17.68 37.90
N ILE A 422 28.12 18.57 37.31
CA ILE A 422 26.65 18.53 37.43
C ILE A 422 26.08 17.30 36.69
N GLN A 423 26.57 16.97 35.50
CA GLN A 423 26.16 15.77 34.76
C GLN A 423 26.53 14.47 35.47
N GLN A 424 27.70 14.40 36.12
CA GLN A 424 28.11 13.21 36.88
C GLN A 424 27.35 13.08 38.22
N GLY A 425 26.94 14.19 38.86
CA GLY A 425 26.15 14.20 40.09
C GLY A 425 24.69 13.74 39.92
N LEU A 426 24.15 13.81 38.70
CA LEU A 426 22.80 13.31 38.38
C LEU A 426 22.74 11.78 38.24
N GLY A 427 23.90 11.12 38.06
CA GLY A 427 24.04 9.66 37.95
C GLY A 427 24.03 8.88 39.27
N HIS A 428 23.86 9.52 40.43
CA HIS A 428 23.84 8.84 41.74
C HIS A 428 22.55 9.00 42.56
N ARG A 429 21.54 9.73 42.08
CA ARG A 429 20.24 9.86 42.78
C ARG A 429 19.09 9.05 42.17
N ALA A 430 19.41 7.94 41.49
CA ALA A 430 18.42 6.93 41.11
C ALA A 430 18.14 5.87 42.19
N LYS A 431 18.69 5.98 43.42
CA LYS A 431 18.43 5.02 44.52
C LYS A 431 18.44 5.68 45.90
N ALA A 432 17.35 6.36 46.29
CA ALA A 432 16.93 6.50 47.69
C ALA A 432 15.59 7.28 47.77
N THR A 433 14.70 6.82 48.67
CA THR A 433 13.47 7.48 49.21
C THR A 433 12.33 7.66 48.20
N HIS A 434 11.32 6.79 48.08
CA HIS A 434 10.31 6.32 49.07
C HIS A 434 9.63 7.43 49.89
N SER A 435 8.29 7.35 49.89
CA SER A 435 7.31 7.78 50.89
C SER A 435 7.12 9.28 51.15
N ALA A 436 5.99 9.79 50.67
CA ALA A 436 4.93 10.34 51.51
C ALA A 436 3.57 10.05 50.85
#